data_AF-A0A9D5MT12-F1
#
_entry.id   AF-A0A9D5MT12-F1
#
_cell.length_a   1.000
_cell.length_b   1.000
_cell.length_c   1.000
_cell.angle_alpha   90.00
_cell.angle_beta   90.00
_cell.angle_gamma   90.00
#
_symmetry.space_group_name_H-M   'P 1'
#
loop_
_entity.id
_entity.type
_entity.pdbx_description
1 polymer ?
#
loop_
_entity_poly.entity_id
_entity_poly.type
_entity_poly.pdbx_seq_one_letter_code
_entity_poly.pdbx_strand_id
1 'polypeptide(L)'
;MIGTIVHQLTRNLSIEEIKESGFDKYYVDHTLGVWPQAAGGIPFTATFFQSKGDPITDLIEDMAAEQKARTTYDNILRLVKDPDVCDPIRFLREREIVHFQRFGEALRMITDDLDSKNFYAFNPAFNPGDVCKKDCDNKVSGSVFVNTTGNRNSNMEVRMSGRTEECDCMKDK
;
A
#
# COMPACT_ATOMS: atom_id res chain seq x y z
N MET A 1 -8.02 -8.08 17.29
CA MET A 1 -9.45 -7.73 17.20
C MET A 1 -10.18 -8.66 16.23
N ILE A 2 -9.95 -8.57 14.91
CA ILE A 2 -10.67 -9.38 13.90
C ILE A 2 -10.63 -10.89 14.19
N GLY A 3 -9.44 -11.48 14.44
CA GLY A 3 -9.33 -12.91 14.75
C GLY A 3 -10.12 -13.34 15.99
N THR A 4 -10.27 -12.45 16.98
CA THR A 4 -11.08 -12.70 18.18
C THR A 4 -12.57 -12.72 17.85
N ILE A 5 -13.04 -11.80 17.01
CA ILE A 5 -14.43 -11.77 16.54
C ILE A 5 -14.75 -13.07 15.80
N VAL A 6 -13.88 -13.49 14.87
CA VAL A 6 -14.04 -14.76 14.14
C VAL A 6 -14.11 -15.93 15.11
N HIS A 7 -13.17 -16.03 16.05
CA HIS A 7 -13.17 -17.09 17.05
C HIS A 7 -14.44 -17.11 17.92
N GLN A 8 -14.96 -15.94 18.30
CA GLN A 8 -16.19 -15.83 19.11
C GLN A 8 -17.45 -16.24 18.33
N LEU A 9 -17.47 -16.00 17.02
CA LEU A 9 -18.56 -16.42 16.15
C LEU A 9 -18.51 -17.91 15.81
N THR A 10 -17.33 -18.53 15.85
CA THR A 10 -17.14 -19.93 15.45
C THR A 10 -16.97 -20.90 16.62
N ARG A 11 -16.74 -20.40 17.85
CA ARG A 11 -16.70 -21.26 19.04
C ARG A 11 -18.06 -21.91 19.29
N ASN A 12 -18.03 -23.19 19.65
CA ASN A 12 -19.21 -23.96 20.07
C ASN A 12 -20.31 -24.14 19.00
N LEU A 13 -19.99 -23.98 17.71
CA LEU A 13 -20.95 -24.31 16.65
C LEU A 13 -21.30 -25.80 16.68
N SER A 14 -22.59 -26.10 16.49
CA SER A 14 -23.06 -27.47 16.29
C SER A 14 -22.69 -27.97 14.88
N ILE A 15 -22.72 -29.29 14.68
CA ILE A 15 -22.44 -29.89 13.37
C ILE A 15 -23.47 -29.44 12.33
N GLU A 16 -24.71 -29.25 12.75
CA GLU A 16 -25.82 -28.78 11.93
C GLU A 16 -25.57 -27.33 11.48
N GLU A 17 -25.19 -26.44 12.41
CA GLU A 17 -24.87 -25.04 12.11
C GLU A 17 -23.68 -24.91 11.16
N ILE A 18 -22.64 -25.74 11.32
CA ILE A 18 -21.47 -25.77 10.42
C ILE A 18 -21.89 -26.12 8.98
N LYS A 19 -22.80 -27.07 8.82
CA LYS A 19 -23.30 -27.50 7.50
C LYS A 19 -24.22 -26.45 6.87
N GLU A 20 -25.15 -25.89 7.64
CA GLU A 20 -26.10 -24.88 7.15
C GLU A 20 -25.41 -23.57 6.76
N SER A 21 -24.37 -23.16 7.48
CA SER A 21 -23.60 -21.94 7.20
C SER A 21 -22.60 -22.07 6.04
N GLY A 22 -22.38 -23.29 5.51
CA GLY A 22 -21.33 -23.54 4.51
C GLY A 22 -19.91 -23.42 5.06
N PHE A 23 -19.74 -23.55 6.37
CA PHE A 23 -18.44 -23.51 7.06
C PHE A 23 -17.76 -24.89 7.11
N ASP A 24 -18.41 -25.92 6.57
CA ASP A 24 -17.98 -27.32 6.52
C ASP A 24 -16.58 -27.50 5.91
N LYS A 25 -16.31 -26.89 4.75
CA LYS A 25 -15.00 -27.00 4.09
C LYS A 25 -13.89 -26.39 4.94
N TYR A 26 -14.16 -25.22 5.52
CA TYR A 26 -13.20 -24.56 6.41
C TYR A 26 -12.93 -25.42 7.64
N TYR A 27 -13.98 -26.02 8.24
CA TYR A 27 -13.88 -26.85 9.41
C TYR A 27 -13.09 -28.15 9.16
N VAL A 28 -13.20 -28.77 7.98
CA VAL A 28 -12.42 -29.97 7.64
C VAL A 28 -10.91 -29.66 7.65
N ASP A 29 -10.52 -28.53 7.08
CA ASP A 29 -9.11 -28.17 6.97
C ASP A 29 -8.53 -27.59 8.27
N HIS A 30 -9.31 -26.77 8.98
CA HIS A 30 -8.80 -25.94 10.08
C HIS A 30 -9.50 -26.19 11.42
N THR A 31 -10.53 -27.04 11.47
CA THR A 31 -11.38 -27.28 12.65
C THR A 31 -11.95 -25.97 13.20
N LEU A 32 -11.70 -25.64 14.47
CA LEU A 32 -12.07 -24.38 15.12
C LEU A 32 -10.91 -23.35 15.13
N GLY A 33 -9.81 -23.65 14.45
CA GLY A 33 -8.67 -22.76 14.32
C GLY A 33 -9.01 -21.54 13.46
N VAL A 34 -8.42 -20.39 13.82
CA VAL A 34 -8.49 -19.18 12.98
C VAL A 34 -7.34 -19.23 11.98
N TRP A 35 -7.67 -19.46 10.71
CA TRP A 35 -6.77 -19.51 9.58
C TRP A 35 -6.92 -18.24 8.74
N PRO A 36 -5.84 -17.44 8.55
CA PRO A 36 -5.92 -16.20 7.80
C PRO A 36 -6.17 -16.44 6.30
N GLN A 37 -7.38 -16.15 5.85
CA GLN A 37 -7.75 -16.13 4.43
C GLN A 37 -8.79 -15.04 4.16
N ALA A 38 -8.86 -14.58 2.92
CA ALA A 38 -9.93 -13.71 2.47
C ALA A 38 -11.26 -14.47 2.38
N ALA A 39 -12.39 -13.74 2.36
CA ALA A 39 -13.73 -14.34 2.18
C ALA A 39 -13.86 -15.14 0.87
N GLY A 40 -13.05 -14.83 -0.14
CA GLY A 40 -12.96 -15.58 -1.41
C GLY A 40 -12.05 -16.83 -1.35
N GLY A 41 -11.52 -17.21 -0.18
CA GLY A 41 -10.67 -18.39 0.00
C GLY A 41 -9.19 -18.19 -0.35
N ILE A 42 -8.76 -16.96 -0.64
CA ILE A 42 -7.34 -16.68 -0.92
C ILE A 42 -6.56 -16.64 0.40
N PRO A 43 -5.54 -17.50 0.60
CA PRO A 43 -4.75 -17.51 1.82
C PRO A 43 -3.92 -16.23 1.95
N PHE A 44 -3.66 -15.80 3.18
CA PHE A 44 -2.73 -14.71 3.42
C PHE A 44 -1.31 -15.10 3.01
N THR A 45 -0.65 -14.26 2.21
CA THR A 45 0.73 -14.47 1.75
C THR A 45 1.52 -13.16 1.79
N ALA A 46 2.85 -13.25 1.68
CA ALA A 46 3.71 -12.06 1.65
C ALA A 46 3.45 -11.12 0.45
N THR A 47 2.75 -11.59 -0.60
CA THR A 47 2.47 -10.77 -1.79
C THR A 47 1.49 -9.62 -1.53
N PHE A 48 0.81 -9.62 -0.38
CA PHE A 48 -0.05 -8.49 0.01
C PHE A 48 0.75 -7.29 0.52
N PHE A 49 2.02 -7.45 0.88
CA PHE A 49 2.89 -6.34 1.24
C PHE A 49 3.46 -5.68 -0.02
N GLN A 50 2.94 -4.49 -0.36
CA GLN A 50 3.46 -3.67 -1.45
C GLN A 50 4.46 -2.65 -0.89
N SER A 51 5.71 -3.05 -0.78
CA SER A 51 6.82 -2.17 -0.36
C SER A 51 7.85 -2.07 -1.48
N LYS A 52 8.11 -0.84 -1.92
CA LYS A 52 9.02 -0.52 -3.03
C LYS A 52 10.23 0.29 -2.60
N GLY A 53 10.23 0.81 -1.37
CA GLY A 53 11.32 1.62 -0.84
C GLY A 53 11.39 3.02 -1.45
N ASP A 54 10.32 3.46 -2.12
CA ASP A 54 10.09 4.85 -2.48
C ASP A 54 9.01 5.40 -1.56
N PRO A 55 9.31 6.38 -0.69
CA PRO A 55 8.36 6.94 0.27
C PRO A 55 7.06 7.45 -0.36
N ILE A 56 7.10 8.01 -1.58
CA ILE A 56 5.89 8.47 -2.27
C ILE A 56 5.03 7.28 -2.66
N THR A 57 5.62 6.29 -3.35
CA THR A 57 4.94 5.06 -3.77
C THR A 57 4.35 4.31 -2.57
N ASP A 58 5.14 4.12 -1.52
CA ASP A 58 4.73 3.34 -0.35
C ASP A 58 3.57 4.03 0.40
N LEU A 59 3.61 5.37 0.58
CA LEU A 59 2.49 6.10 1.21
C LEU A 59 1.22 6.10 0.38
N ILE A 60 1.32 6.12 -0.96
CA ILE A 60 0.15 6.03 -1.84
C ILE A 60 -0.48 4.63 -1.75
N GLU A 61 0.34 3.57 -1.71
CA GLU A 61 -0.14 2.21 -1.50
C GLU A 61 -0.82 2.05 -0.13
N ASP A 62 -0.24 2.63 0.93
CA ASP A 62 -0.84 2.63 2.28
C ASP A 62 -2.21 3.33 2.27
N MET A 63 -2.31 4.53 1.68
CA MET A 63 -3.59 5.24 1.52
C MET A 63 -4.63 4.39 0.75
N ALA A 64 -4.20 3.71 -0.31
CA ALA A 64 -5.09 2.83 -1.08
C ALA A 64 -5.54 1.60 -0.27
N ALA A 65 -4.63 1.01 0.52
CA ALA A 65 -4.93 -0.11 1.39
C ALA A 65 -5.99 0.26 2.44
N GLU A 66 -5.84 1.41 3.10
CA GLU A 66 -6.79 1.91 4.10
C GLU A 66 -8.20 2.13 3.51
N GLN A 67 -8.29 2.66 2.28
CA GLN A 67 -9.58 2.84 1.60
C GLN A 67 -10.25 1.52 1.20
N LYS A 68 -9.46 0.52 0.80
CA LYS A 68 -9.96 -0.84 0.51
C LYS A 68 -10.47 -1.49 1.80
N ALA A 69 -9.76 -1.36 2.91
CA ALA A 69 -10.18 -1.84 4.23
C ALA A 69 -11.48 -1.16 4.70
N ARG A 70 -11.54 0.18 4.67
CA ARG A 70 -12.74 0.98 4.99
C ARG A 70 -13.97 0.52 4.20
N THR A 71 -13.81 0.30 2.90
CA THR A 71 -14.90 -0.16 2.01
C THR A 71 -15.34 -1.59 2.36
N THR A 72 -14.42 -2.45 2.76
CA THR A 72 -14.73 -3.80 3.23
C THR A 72 -15.57 -3.77 4.51
N TYR A 73 -15.21 -2.91 5.47
CA TYR A 73 -16.01 -2.73 6.68
C TYR A 73 -17.40 -2.14 6.40
N ASP A 74 -17.52 -1.19 5.47
CA ASP A 74 -18.84 -0.69 5.03
C ASP A 74 -19.74 -1.83 4.51
N ASN A 75 -19.17 -2.75 3.73
CA ASN A 75 -19.91 -3.90 3.20
C ASN A 75 -20.34 -4.86 4.32
N ILE A 76 -19.47 -5.12 5.31
CA ILE A 76 -19.83 -5.94 6.49
C ILE A 76 -20.98 -5.29 7.27
N LEU A 77 -20.93 -3.99 7.53
CA LEU A 77 -21.97 -3.25 8.27
C LEU A 77 -23.32 -3.20 7.55
N ARG A 78 -23.33 -3.38 6.21
CA ARG A 78 -24.56 -3.54 5.44
C ARG A 78 -25.22 -4.89 5.71
N LEU A 79 -24.42 -5.96 5.82
CA LEU A 79 -24.89 -7.34 5.97
C LEU A 79 -25.25 -7.70 7.41
N VAL A 80 -24.43 -7.28 8.38
CA VAL A 80 -24.58 -7.67 9.79
C VAL A 80 -25.31 -6.58 10.57
N LYS A 81 -26.13 -6.98 11.55
CA LYS A 81 -26.88 -6.08 12.45
C LYS A 81 -26.65 -6.32 13.93
N ASP A 82 -25.93 -7.38 14.29
CA ASP A 82 -25.57 -7.69 15.67
C ASP A 82 -24.63 -6.60 16.24
N PRO A 83 -25.02 -5.88 17.31
CA PRO A 83 -24.18 -4.88 17.95
C PRO A 83 -22.79 -5.40 18.36
N ASP A 84 -22.70 -6.64 18.84
CA ASP A 84 -21.45 -7.22 19.35
C ASP A 84 -20.40 -7.41 18.24
N VAL A 85 -20.84 -7.49 16.99
CA VAL A 85 -19.98 -7.50 15.80
C VAL A 85 -19.86 -6.10 15.20
N CYS A 86 -20.95 -5.35 15.13
CA CYS A 86 -20.96 -4.05 14.46
C CYS A 86 -20.11 -3.00 15.18
N ASP A 87 -20.11 -2.96 16.51
CA ASP A 87 -19.40 -1.93 17.27
C ASP A 87 -17.87 -2.01 17.10
N PRO A 88 -17.23 -3.19 17.23
CA PRO A 88 -15.82 -3.35 16.89
C PRO A 88 -15.50 -2.98 15.44
N ILE A 89 -16.38 -3.29 14.49
CA ILE A 89 -16.17 -2.98 13.07
C ILE A 89 -16.30 -1.47 12.80
N ARG A 90 -17.23 -0.77 13.47
CA ARG A 90 -17.32 0.70 13.40
C ARG A 90 -16.05 1.36 13.91
N PHE A 91 -15.53 0.88 15.03
CA PHE A 91 -14.26 1.37 15.58
C PHE A 91 -13.10 1.18 14.60
N LEU A 92 -12.95 -0.02 14.02
CA LEU A 92 -11.88 -0.28 13.03
C LEU A 92 -12.04 0.59 11.79
N ARG A 93 -13.27 0.77 11.31
CA ARG A 93 -13.57 1.64 10.16
C ARG A 93 -13.19 3.09 10.42
N GLU A 94 -13.49 3.63 11.61
CA GLU A 94 -13.09 4.98 11.99
C GLU A 94 -11.57 5.13 12.01
N ARG A 95 -10.86 4.09 12.47
CA ARG A 95 -9.40 4.07 12.43
C ARG A 95 -8.83 4.10 11.01
N GLU A 96 -9.42 3.40 10.05
CA GLU A 96 -8.91 3.47 8.67
C GLU A 96 -9.06 4.87 8.06
N ILE A 97 -10.10 5.62 8.46
CA ILE A 97 -10.25 7.03 8.07
C ILE A 97 -9.10 7.87 8.66
N VAL A 98 -8.78 7.64 9.93
CA VAL A 98 -7.66 8.33 10.59
C VAL A 98 -6.32 7.94 9.95
N HIS A 99 -6.08 6.65 9.70
CA HIS A 99 -4.85 6.18 9.04
C HIS A 99 -4.71 6.80 7.65
N PHE A 100 -5.78 6.79 6.83
CA PHE A 100 -5.79 7.43 5.51
C PHE A 100 -5.42 8.91 5.58
N GLN A 101 -5.99 9.65 6.54
CA GLN A 101 -5.68 11.07 6.74
C GLN A 101 -4.22 11.28 7.15
N ARG A 102 -3.69 10.43 8.04
CA ARG A 102 -2.29 10.53 8.51
C ARG A 102 -1.28 10.20 7.42
N PHE A 103 -1.54 9.18 6.60
CA PHE A 103 -0.70 8.89 5.45
C PHE A 103 -0.75 10.02 4.41
N GLY A 104 -1.93 10.61 4.17
CA GLY A 104 -2.05 11.79 3.31
C GLY A 104 -1.31 13.02 3.84
N GLU A 105 -1.33 13.22 5.17
CA GLU A 105 -0.55 14.28 5.83
C GLU A 105 0.96 14.04 5.67
N ALA A 106 1.43 12.82 5.89
CA ALA A 106 2.82 12.43 5.70
C ALA A 106 3.26 12.60 4.24
N LEU A 107 2.42 12.19 3.28
CA LEU A 107 2.69 12.36 1.86
C LEU A 107 2.88 13.84 1.51
N ARG A 108 2.03 14.71 2.05
CA ARG A 108 2.14 16.15 1.85
C ARG A 108 3.46 16.69 2.39
N MET A 109 3.85 16.31 3.61
CA MET A 109 5.13 16.74 4.19
C MET A 109 6.32 16.33 3.32
N ILE A 110 6.34 15.07 2.85
CA ILE A 110 7.40 14.58 1.96
C ILE A 110 7.42 15.37 0.65
N THR A 111 6.27 15.66 0.06
CA THR A 111 6.22 16.48 -1.16
C THR A 111 6.59 17.94 -0.93
N ASP A 112 6.41 18.48 0.28
CA ASP A 112 6.83 19.86 0.60
C ASP A 112 8.37 19.93 0.81
N ASP A 113 8.98 18.87 1.34
CA ASP A 113 10.43 18.77 1.58
C ASP A 113 11.24 18.44 0.32
N LEU A 114 10.61 17.82 -0.68
CA LEU A 114 11.27 17.44 -1.94
C LEU A 114 11.42 18.63 -2.91
N ASP A 115 12.40 18.55 -3.81
CA ASP A 115 12.63 19.60 -4.81
C ASP A 115 11.41 19.71 -5.75
N SER A 116 10.67 20.82 -5.58
CA SER A 116 9.50 21.21 -6.37
C SER A 116 9.69 21.18 -7.88
N LYS A 117 10.94 21.20 -8.37
CA LYS A 117 11.25 21.16 -9.80
C LYS A 117 11.34 19.74 -10.37
N ASN A 118 11.57 18.70 -9.55
CA ASN A 118 11.76 17.35 -10.08
C ASN A 118 11.51 16.18 -9.09
N PHE A 119 10.28 16.08 -8.58
CA PHE A 119 9.83 15.03 -7.64
C PHE A 119 10.08 13.59 -8.09
N TYR A 120 10.15 13.34 -9.40
CA TYR A 120 10.24 12.00 -9.98
C TYR A 120 11.56 11.76 -10.75
N ALA A 121 12.56 12.63 -10.58
CA ALA A 121 13.86 12.47 -11.22
C ALA A 121 14.55 11.16 -10.80
N PHE A 122 14.43 10.84 -9.52
CA PHE A 122 15.05 9.70 -8.84
C PHE A 122 14.18 9.31 -7.65
N ASN A 123 14.34 8.08 -7.14
CA ASN A 123 13.70 7.70 -5.90
C ASN A 123 14.31 8.53 -4.76
N PRO A 124 13.52 9.33 -4.02
CA PRO A 124 14.00 10.22 -2.96
C PRO A 124 14.65 9.51 -1.78
N ALA A 125 14.40 8.21 -1.58
CA ALA A 125 15.12 7.42 -0.58
C ALA A 125 16.54 7.00 -1.03
N PHE A 126 16.90 7.19 -2.30
CA PHE A 126 18.26 6.98 -2.77
C PHE A 126 19.09 8.27 -2.61
N ASN A 127 20.19 8.20 -1.86
CA ASN A 127 21.23 9.22 -1.92
C ASN A 127 22.06 9.02 -3.19
N PRO A 128 22.14 10.00 -4.11
CA PRO A 128 23.02 9.92 -5.27
C PRO A 128 24.50 9.74 -4.91
N GLY A 129 24.89 10.19 -3.71
CA GLY A 129 26.25 10.06 -3.17
C GLY A 129 26.65 8.65 -2.71
N ASP A 130 25.71 7.69 -2.66
CA ASP A 130 26.02 6.32 -2.27
C ASP A 130 26.37 5.43 -3.47
N VAL A 131 26.12 5.90 -4.69
CA VAL A 131 26.49 5.19 -5.94
C VAL A 131 27.88 5.59 -6.44
N CYS A 132 28.33 6.83 -6.19
CA CYS A 132 29.67 7.29 -6.59
C CYS A 132 30.49 7.91 -5.45
N LYS A 133 30.66 7.19 -4.34
CA LYS A 133 31.69 7.53 -3.34
C LYS A 133 33.05 6.90 -3.61
N LYS A 134 33.17 6.03 -4.63
CA LYS A 134 34.48 5.44 -4.94
C LYS A 134 35.34 6.29 -5.86
N ASP A 135 34.82 7.13 -6.78
CA ASP A 135 35.70 7.86 -7.72
C ASP A 135 35.19 9.22 -8.27
N CYS A 136 34.12 9.85 -7.75
CA CYS A 136 33.61 11.10 -8.33
C CYS A 136 33.93 12.36 -7.49
N ASP A 137 35.17 12.55 -7.06
CA ASP A 137 35.63 13.87 -6.60
C ASP A 137 35.83 14.77 -7.82
N ASN A 138 34.99 15.80 -7.93
CA ASN A 138 34.92 16.82 -9.00
C ASN A 138 34.27 16.38 -10.32
N LYS A 139 32.92 16.44 -10.40
CA LYS A 139 32.13 16.90 -11.58
C LYS A 139 30.65 16.52 -11.44
N VAL A 140 29.84 17.30 -10.72
CA VAL A 140 28.40 17.35 -11.06
C VAL A 140 27.85 18.75 -10.76
N SER A 141 28.00 19.66 -11.73
CA SER A 141 27.07 20.79 -11.89
C SER A 141 26.17 20.46 -13.08
N GLY A 142 25.12 19.69 -12.85
CA GLY A 142 24.20 19.25 -13.92
C GLY A 142 22.79 19.07 -13.38
N SER A 143 21.95 20.08 -13.58
CA SER A 143 20.52 20.05 -13.26
C SER A 143 19.74 19.31 -14.35
N VAL A 144 19.01 18.25 -13.99
CA VAL A 144 18.03 17.60 -14.87
C VAL A 144 16.78 18.48 -14.93
N PHE A 145 16.57 19.15 -16.06
CA PHE A 145 15.36 19.93 -16.31
C PHE A 145 14.29 19.05 -16.95
N VAL A 146 13.16 18.86 -16.27
CA VAL A 146 11.92 18.34 -16.87
C VAL A 146 11.16 19.53 -17.45
N ASN A 147 11.24 19.73 -18.76
CA ASN A 147 10.42 20.74 -19.44
C ASN A 147 9.06 20.13 -19.80
N THR A 148 8.01 20.44 -19.03
CA THR A 148 6.63 20.19 -19.43
C THR A 148 6.13 21.36 -20.29
N THR A 149 6.26 21.28 -21.61
CA THR A 149 5.51 22.16 -22.52
C THR A 149 4.21 21.48 -22.92
N GLY A 150 3.11 21.80 -22.25
CA GLY A 150 1.78 21.34 -22.63
C GLY A 150 1.03 22.40 -23.44
N ASN A 151 0.80 22.15 -24.74
CA ASN A 151 -0.32 22.79 -25.43
C ASN A 151 -1.58 21.95 -25.17
N ARG A 152 -2.70 22.61 -24.87
CA ARG A 152 -4.00 21.99 -24.63
C ARG A 152 -4.41 21.26 -25.91
N ASN A 153 -4.48 19.93 -25.86
CA ASN A 153 -5.05 19.00 -26.88
C ASN A 153 -4.08 18.06 -27.64
N SER A 154 -2.97 17.64 -27.06
CA SER A 154 -2.26 16.44 -27.56
C SER A 154 -1.61 15.67 -26.41
N ASN A 155 -1.60 14.34 -26.53
CA ASN A 155 -1.01 13.39 -25.58
C ASN A 155 0.29 13.93 -24.97
N MET A 156 0.41 13.81 -23.65
CA MET A 156 1.58 14.22 -22.88
C MET A 156 2.80 13.42 -23.31
N GLU A 157 3.64 14.01 -24.16
CA GLU A 157 4.89 13.39 -24.59
C GLU A 157 6.01 13.77 -23.61
N VAL A 158 6.36 12.85 -22.71
CA VAL A 158 7.49 13.03 -21.79
C VAL A 158 8.78 12.80 -22.58
N ARG A 159 9.38 13.87 -23.12
CA ARG A 159 10.73 13.82 -23.71
C ARG A 159 11.77 14.11 -22.64
N MET A 160 12.42 13.05 -22.15
CA MET A 160 13.66 13.12 -21.37
C MET A 160 14.79 13.52 -22.32
N SER A 161 15.12 14.81 -22.39
CA SER A 161 16.26 15.32 -23.17
C SER A 161 17.36 15.77 -22.22
N GLY A 162 18.24 14.85 -21.85
CA GLY A 162 19.48 15.14 -21.13
C GLY A 162 20.61 14.34 -21.77
N ARG A 163 21.74 14.99 -22.08
CA ARG A 163 22.97 14.28 -22.39
C ARG A 163 23.47 13.68 -21.08
N THR A 164 23.21 12.40 -20.87
CA THR A 164 23.92 11.61 -19.87
C THR A 164 25.32 11.40 -20.41
N GLU A 165 26.31 12.14 -19.93
CA GLU A 165 27.65 11.55 -19.88
C GLU A 165 27.52 10.41 -18.87
N GLU A 166 27.39 9.18 -19.39
CA GLU A 166 27.44 7.97 -18.58
C GLU A 166 28.70 8.04 -17.73
N CYS A 167 28.53 8.05 -16.40
CA CYS A 167 29.64 7.66 -15.54
C CYS A 167 29.98 6.21 -15.92
N ASP A 168 31.24 5.96 -16.30
CA ASP A 168 31.71 4.65 -16.75
C ASP A 168 31.52 3.53 -15.70
N CYS A 169 31.12 3.86 -14.46
CA CYS A 169 30.76 2.91 -13.42
C CYS A 169 29.47 2.09 -13.66
N MET A 170 28.66 2.44 -14.67
CA MET A 170 27.46 1.67 -15.05
C MET A 170 27.65 0.71 -16.23
N LYS A 171 28.84 0.64 -16.85
CA LYS A 171 29.08 -0.20 -18.04
C LYS A 171 29.50 -1.65 -17.73
N ASP A 172 29.93 -1.93 -16.50
CA ASP A 172 30.38 -3.26 -16.08
C ASP A 172 29.36 -3.94 -15.14
N LYS A 173 28.22 -4.37 -15.70
CA LYS A 173 27.36 -5.43 -15.15
C LYS A 173 26.75 -6.28 -16.25
#